data_AF-S4XIY1-F1
#
_entry.id   AF-S4XIY1-F1
#
_cell.length_a   1.000
_cell.length_b   1.000
_cell.length_c   1.000
_cell.angle_alpha   90.00
_cell.angle_beta   90.00
_cell.angle_gamma   90.00
#
_symmetry.space_group_name_H-M   'P 1'
#
loop_
_entity.id
_entity.type
_entity.pdbx_description
1 polymer ?
#
loop_
_entity_poly.entity_id
_entity_poly.type
_entity_poly.pdbx_seq_one_letter_code
_entity_poly.pdbx_strand_id
1 'polypeptide(L)'
;MPQNPFLTSGPTVPVPATGPGRSTVALAVVLTLAVVGLLTLSGIVFWKRDVLFGSDNTTAAATSEPTGDAASFAESTGGSGSSGDATADDDAAAPASSSTRLVLNTGGDADYINISSLQKWVDDVNNGDLDALTRKCWTFPASYIKEFYLGHTDRVAAVLAQTPGGAQTGIGWGDFSGGDSVFVTWAEGNSSYACPRIDLDGVDPLIDDRIAHNVKRLILRAQGNPINPTDTPENYPGLICDRVVGETNTDVHNLDQADPNDIDITNSNYTDHLDSWTGRSGDVSLSGKSSFGTPCVMESN
;
A
#
# COMPACT_ATOMS: atom_id res chain seq x y z
N MET A 1 -63.51 28.59 -10.24
CA MET A 1 -63.30 29.48 -9.08
C MET A 1 -61.80 29.71 -8.91
N PRO A 2 -61.40 30.90 -8.43
CA PRO A 2 -60.32 31.68 -9.04
C PRO A 2 -58.94 31.52 -8.39
N GLN A 3 -57.95 32.03 -9.13
CA GLN A 3 -56.54 32.12 -8.81
C GLN A 3 -56.27 32.93 -7.54
N ASN A 4 -55.28 32.50 -6.76
CA ASN A 4 -54.86 33.13 -5.51
C ASN A 4 -53.67 34.08 -5.78
N PRO A 5 -53.78 35.39 -5.51
CA PRO A 5 -52.73 36.35 -5.79
C PRO A 5 -52.12 36.91 -4.50
N PHE A 6 -50.98 36.40 -4.04
CA PHE A 6 -50.13 37.16 -3.10
C PHE A 6 -48.66 36.89 -3.35
N LEU A 7 -48.07 37.83 -4.10
CA LEU A 7 -46.67 38.21 -4.06
C LEU A 7 -46.42 38.97 -2.75
N THR A 8 -45.37 38.59 -2.03
CA THR A 8 -44.73 39.49 -1.05
C THR A 8 -43.22 39.40 -1.21
N SER A 9 -42.69 40.40 -1.88
CA SER A 9 -41.29 40.77 -2.03
C SER A 9 -40.64 41.08 -0.68
N GLY A 10 -39.52 40.41 -0.39
CA GLY A 10 -38.63 40.73 0.72
C GLY A 10 -37.63 41.85 0.38
N PRO A 11 -37.08 42.55 1.39
CA PRO A 11 -36.33 43.79 1.22
C PRO A 11 -34.91 43.60 0.69
N THR A 12 -34.56 44.47 -0.26
CA THR A 12 -33.26 44.69 -0.88
C THR A 12 -32.22 45.15 0.14
N VAL A 13 -31.12 44.39 0.28
CA VAL A 13 -29.94 44.79 1.05
C VAL A 13 -29.07 45.73 0.20
N PRO A 14 -28.69 46.92 0.69
CA PRO A 14 -27.86 47.85 -0.07
C PRO A 14 -26.39 47.40 -0.12
N VAL A 15 -25.83 47.39 -1.32
CA VAL A 15 -24.40 47.20 -1.62
C VAL A 15 -23.65 48.52 -1.34
N PRO A 16 -22.59 48.54 -0.52
CA PRO A 16 -21.76 49.72 -0.36
C PRO A 16 -20.79 49.90 -1.55
N ALA A 17 -20.75 51.14 -2.03
CA ALA A 17 -19.95 51.59 -3.15
C ALA A 17 -18.44 51.61 -2.83
N THR A 18 -17.65 51.03 -3.74
CA THR A 18 -16.19 51.20 -3.84
C THR A 18 -15.84 52.58 -4.40
N GLY A 19 -15.07 53.36 -3.65
CA GLY A 19 -14.40 54.58 -4.11
C GLY A 19 -12.88 54.54 -3.80
N PRO A 20 -12.03 55.20 -4.59
CA PRO A 20 -10.59 54.95 -4.63
C PRO A 20 -9.81 55.81 -3.62
N GLY A 21 -9.02 55.17 -2.76
CA GLY A 21 -8.10 55.82 -1.83
C GLY A 21 -6.65 55.55 -2.19
N ARG A 22 -6.01 56.52 -2.87
CA ARG A 22 -4.55 56.63 -2.93
C ARG A 22 -4.00 56.87 -1.52
N SER A 23 -3.06 56.05 -1.07
CA SER A 23 -2.11 56.43 -0.03
C SER A 23 -0.76 55.78 -0.28
N THR A 24 0.12 56.58 -0.86
CA THR A 24 1.57 56.41 -0.85
C THR A 24 2.09 56.64 0.56
N VAL A 25 2.69 55.63 1.18
CA VAL A 25 3.61 55.82 2.30
C VAL A 25 4.92 55.13 1.97
N ALA A 26 5.96 55.95 1.86
CA ALA A 26 7.34 55.56 1.77
C ALA A 26 7.80 54.96 3.10
N LEU A 27 8.52 53.85 3.06
CA LEU A 27 9.54 53.56 4.06
C LEU A 27 10.74 52.91 3.37
N ALA A 28 11.84 53.67 3.39
CA ALA A 28 13.16 53.21 3.04
C ALA A 28 13.71 52.34 4.17
N VAL A 29 14.24 51.15 3.85
CA VAL A 29 15.35 50.55 4.60
C VAL A 29 16.32 49.96 3.59
N VAL A 30 17.53 50.50 3.67
CA VAL A 30 18.75 50.11 2.95
C VAL A 30 19.30 48.83 3.58
N LEU A 31 19.62 47.83 2.78
CA LEU A 31 20.78 46.97 3.07
C LEU A 31 21.40 46.41 1.79
N THR A 32 22.53 47.01 1.44
CA THR A 32 23.53 46.56 0.47
C THR A 32 24.26 45.32 0.98
N LEU A 33 24.49 44.31 0.11
CA LEU A 33 25.73 43.51 0.14
C LEU A 33 25.96 42.74 -1.18
N ALA A 34 26.96 43.24 -1.90
CA ALA A 34 27.98 42.60 -2.74
C ALA A 34 27.62 41.39 -3.64
N VAL A 35 27.64 41.68 -4.95
CA VAL A 35 27.99 40.73 -6.01
C VAL A 35 29.51 40.61 -6.08
N VAL A 36 30.04 39.39 -5.93
CA VAL A 36 31.33 38.98 -6.50
C VAL A 36 31.12 37.63 -7.16
N GLY A 37 31.17 37.61 -8.49
CA GLY A 37 31.31 36.39 -9.25
C GLY A 37 32.78 36.17 -9.62
N LEU A 38 33.23 34.91 -9.64
CA LEU A 38 34.03 34.38 -10.74
C LEU A 38 34.12 32.84 -10.68
N LEU A 39 34.06 32.26 -11.87
CA LEU A 39 34.10 30.85 -12.27
C LEU A 39 35.30 30.05 -11.75
N THR A 40 35.09 28.74 -11.51
CA THR A 40 35.92 27.67 -12.10
C THR A 40 35.13 26.37 -12.28
N LEU A 41 35.39 25.72 -13.42
CA LEU A 41 34.91 24.40 -13.85
C LEU A 41 35.66 23.25 -13.13
N SER A 42 35.12 22.03 -13.31
CA SER A 42 35.60 20.68 -12.93
C SER A 42 34.95 20.19 -11.63
N GLY A 43 34.08 19.19 -11.59
CA GLY A 43 34.16 17.88 -12.23
C GLY A 43 34.32 16.83 -11.12
N ILE A 44 33.53 15.77 -11.18
CA ILE A 44 33.46 14.60 -10.27
C ILE A 44 32.48 14.77 -9.09
N VAL A 45 31.26 14.24 -9.28
CA VAL A 45 30.32 13.95 -8.19
C VAL A 45 30.52 12.48 -7.80
N PHE A 46 31.38 12.24 -6.81
CA PHE A 46 31.37 11.00 -6.02
C PHE A 46 30.33 11.17 -4.91
N TRP A 47 29.15 10.55 -5.04
CA TRP A 47 28.27 10.34 -3.89
C TRP A 47 28.81 9.15 -3.09
N LYS A 48 29.71 9.43 -2.15
CA LYS A 48 29.96 8.56 -1.00
C LYS A 48 29.45 9.31 0.22
N ARG A 49 28.32 8.85 0.78
CA ARG A 49 27.81 9.36 2.05
C ARG A 49 27.97 8.27 3.10
N ASP A 50 29.18 8.21 3.65
CA ASP A 50 29.39 7.73 5.02
C ASP A 50 28.69 8.74 5.93
N VAL A 51 27.70 8.31 6.71
CA VAL A 51 27.19 9.10 7.83
C VAL A 51 27.20 8.25 9.09
N LEU A 52 28.24 8.53 9.88
CA LEU A 52 28.27 8.38 11.33
C LEU A 52 27.10 9.17 11.95
N PHE A 53 26.23 8.50 12.70
CA PHE A 53 25.50 9.15 13.77
C PHE A 53 25.71 8.41 15.08
N GLY A 54 26.32 9.13 16.01
CA GLY A 54 26.58 8.71 17.37
C GLY A 54 25.29 8.63 18.18
N SER A 55 25.33 7.70 19.11
CA SER A 55 24.44 7.58 20.25
C SER A 55 24.41 8.86 21.06
N ASP A 56 23.20 9.29 21.46
CA ASP A 56 22.99 9.76 22.82
C ASP A 56 21.63 9.30 23.34
N ASN A 57 21.74 8.72 24.52
CA ASN A 57 20.75 8.07 25.35
C ASN A 57 19.72 9.09 25.88
N THR A 58 18.42 8.79 25.76
CA THR A 58 17.43 9.32 26.70
C THR A 58 16.29 8.31 26.91
N THR A 59 16.27 7.74 28.10
CA THR A 59 15.21 6.96 28.73
C THR A 59 13.86 7.69 28.73
N ALA A 60 12.82 7.02 28.25
CA ALA A 60 11.45 7.24 28.70
C ALA A 60 10.71 5.89 28.76
N ALA A 61 10.43 5.46 29.99
CA ALA A 61 9.58 4.31 30.27
C ALA A 61 8.12 4.70 30.02
N ALA A 62 7.40 3.88 29.25
CA ALA A 62 5.94 3.92 29.19
C ALA A 62 5.42 2.49 29.32
N THR A 63 5.04 2.16 30.54
CA THR A 63 4.24 0.98 30.90
C THR A 63 2.81 1.19 30.41
N SER A 64 2.28 0.27 29.62
CA SER A 64 0.83 0.12 29.41
C SER A 64 0.52 -1.30 28.91
N GLU A 65 0.06 -2.14 29.84
CA GLU A 65 -0.62 -3.40 29.54
C GLU A 65 -2.04 -3.10 29.02
N PRO A 66 -2.54 -3.89 28.06
CA PRO A 66 -3.96 -4.16 28.00
C PRO A 66 -4.23 -5.64 28.27
N THR A 67 -4.86 -5.88 29.42
CA THR A 67 -5.63 -7.08 29.76
C THR A 67 -6.79 -7.21 28.76
N GLY A 68 -6.87 -8.33 28.06
CA GLY A 68 -7.96 -8.63 27.13
C GLY A 68 -8.23 -10.13 27.10
N ASP A 69 -9.40 -10.49 27.61
CA ASP A 69 -9.84 -11.83 27.98
C ASP A 69 -9.86 -12.85 26.83
N ALA A 70 -9.35 -14.04 27.12
CA ALA A 70 -9.50 -15.23 26.32
C ALA A 70 -10.92 -15.78 26.45
N ALA A 71 -11.72 -15.68 25.40
CA ALA A 71 -13.00 -16.36 25.29
C ALA A 71 -12.77 -17.83 24.89
N SER A 72 -12.91 -18.71 25.87
CA SER A 72 -13.03 -20.15 25.75
C SER A 72 -14.31 -20.56 25.00
N PHE A 73 -14.20 -21.41 23.99
CA PHE A 73 -15.30 -22.24 23.50
C PHE A 73 -14.93 -23.71 23.65
N ALA A 74 -15.84 -24.43 24.33
CA ALA A 74 -15.72 -25.81 24.76
C ALA A 74 -15.91 -26.82 23.63
N GLU A 75 -15.34 -28.00 23.87
CA GLU A 75 -15.52 -29.27 23.18
C GLU A 75 -16.97 -29.62 22.86
N SER A 76 -17.17 -30.29 21.72
CA SER A 76 -18.25 -31.25 21.54
C SER A 76 -17.69 -32.57 21.00
N THR A 77 -17.97 -33.63 21.73
CA THR A 77 -17.53 -35.01 21.53
C THR A 77 -18.61 -35.83 20.80
N GLY A 78 -18.18 -36.80 19.98
CA GLY A 78 -18.98 -37.95 19.53
C GLY A 78 -19.37 -37.90 18.04
N GLY A 79 -19.17 -38.94 17.21
CA GLY A 79 -18.85 -40.33 17.51
C GLY A 79 -18.55 -41.16 16.27
N SER A 80 -18.26 -42.43 16.57
CA SER A 80 -17.62 -43.47 15.79
C SER A 80 -18.50 -44.13 14.71
N GLY A 81 -17.87 -44.65 13.64
CA GLY A 81 -18.45 -45.57 12.65
C GLY A 81 -17.35 -46.17 11.75
N SER A 82 -17.30 -47.50 11.65
CA SER A 82 -16.13 -48.33 11.33
C SER A 82 -16.18 -49.02 9.95
N SER A 83 -14.98 -49.35 9.44
CA SER A 83 -14.57 -50.53 8.64
C SER A 83 -14.83 -50.66 7.12
N GLY A 84 -13.73 -50.99 6.42
CA GLY A 84 -13.62 -51.61 5.07
C GLY A 84 -12.28 -51.23 4.42
N ASP A 85 -11.17 -51.88 4.77
CA ASP A 85 -10.51 -53.04 4.12
C ASP A 85 -9.89 -52.79 2.72
N ALA A 86 -8.72 -53.40 2.52
CA ALA A 86 -7.57 -53.00 1.71
C ALA A 86 -7.68 -53.06 0.17
N THR A 87 -6.83 -52.28 -0.51
CA THR A 87 -5.77 -52.78 -1.43
C THR A 87 -4.66 -51.75 -1.61
N ALA A 88 -3.43 -52.24 -1.60
CA ALA A 88 -2.16 -51.50 -1.69
C ALA A 88 -1.71 -51.24 -3.15
N ASP A 89 -0.64 -50.44 -3.24
CA ASP A 89 0.27 -50.20 -4.36
C ASP A 89 -0.16 -49.20 -5.43
N ASP A 90 0.22 -47.92 -5.24
CA ASP A 90 1.30 -47.31 -6.03
C ASP A 90 1.74 -46.01 -5.31
N ASP A 91 2.60 -46.16 -4.30
CA ASP A 91 3.21 -45.03 -3.59
C ASP A 91 4.36 -44.50 -4.46
N ALA A 92 3.98 -43.85 -5.56
CA ALA A 92 4.87 -42.95 -6.28
C ALA A 92 5.16 -41.78 -5.33
N ALA A 93 6.18 -41.95 -4.50
CA ALA A 93 6.71 -40.92 -3.64
C ALA A 93 6.88 -39.64 -4.47
N ALA A 94 5.99 -38.67 -4.23
CA ALA A 94 6.14 -37.34 -4.75
C ALA A 94 7.56 -36.88 -4.37
N PRO A 95 8.33 -36.29 -5.30
CA PRO A 95 9.66 -35.82 -4.96
C PRO A 95 9.51 -34.89 -3.75
N ALA A 96 10.21 -35.20 -2.67
CA ALA A 96 10.22 -34.35 -1.49
C ALA A 96 10.69 -32.97 -1.94
N SER A 97 9.75 -32.03 -2.05
CA SER A 97 10.04 -30.63 -2.29
C SER A 97 10.96 -30.20 -1.16
N SER A 98 12.24 -30.00 -1.47
CA SER A 98 13.16 -29.31 -0.59
C SER A 98 12.66 -27.87 -0.50
N SER A 99 11.71 -27.61 0.41
CA SER A 99 11.18 -26.28 0.65
C SER A 99 12.30 -25.45 1.27
N THR A 100 12.86 -24.53 0.48
CA THR A 100 13.83 -23.56 1.00
C THR A 100 13.14 -22.76 2.10
N ARG A 101 13.73 -22.79 3.30
CA ARG A 101 13.20 -22.05 4.45
C ARG A 101 13.62 -20.58 4.36
N LEU A 102 12.66 -19.68 4.46
CA LEU A 102 12.93 -18.25 4.60
C LEU A 102 13.52 -17.99 5.99
N VAL A 103 14.63 -17.24 6.02
CA VAL A 103 15.28 -16.75 7.22
C VAL A 103 15.51 -15.25 7.04
N LEU A 104 15.06 -14.47 8.01
CA LEU A 104 15.16 -13.02 7.97
C LEU A 104 16.52 -12.57 8.50
N ASN A 105 17.28 -11.85 7.68
CA ASN A 105 18.43 -11.09 8.17
C ASN A 105 17.94 -9.80 8.84
N THR A 106 18.18 -9.70 10.14
CA THR A 106 17.75 -8.57 10.99
C THR A 106 18.91 -7.61 11.30
N GLY A 107 19.99 -7.64 10.54
CA GLY A 107 21.07 -6.66 10.65
C GLY A 107 20.70 -5.31 10.01
N GLY A 108 21.63 -4.36 10.03
CA GLY A 108 21.46 -3.07 9.35
C GLY A 108 20.29 -2.26 9.92
N ASP A 109 19.43 -1.79 9.03
CA ASP A 109 18.31 -0.88 9.35
C ASP A 109 17.05 -1.60 9.87
N ALA A 110 17.12 -2.91 10.13
CA ALA A 110 15.97 -3.72 10.56
C ALA A 110 15.28 -3.20 11.84
N ASP A 111 16.02 -2.50 12.70
CA ASP A 111 15.52 -1.93 13.96
C ASP A 111 14.50 -0.80 13.77
N TYR A 112 14.34 -0.26 12.54
CA TYR A 112 13.36 0.79 12.23
C TYR A 112 11.93 0.26 12.04
N ILE A 113 11.72 -1.06 12.04
CA ILE A 113 10.40 -1.69 11.98
C ILE A 113 10.19 -2.63 13.16
N ASN A 114 8.94 -3.01 13.41
CA ASN A 114 8.63 -4.12 14.30
C ASN A 114 9.03 -5.44 13.61
N ILE A 115 10.29 -5.85 13.73
CA ILE A 115 10.80 -7.05 13.04
C ILE A 115 9.99 -8.33 13.35
N SER A 116 9.37 -8.40 14.53
CA SER A 116 8.51 -9.52 14.92
C SER A 116 7.23 -9.63 14.08
N SER A 117 6.76 -8.52 13.48
CA SER A 117 5.60 -8.53 12.59
C SER A 117 5.94 -9.21 11.26
N LEU A 118 7.12 -8.95 10.72
CA LEU A 118 7.62 -9.58 9.50
C LEU A 118 8.03 -11.05 9.74
N GLN A 119 8.57 -11.36 10.93
CA GLN A 119 8.88 -12.75 11.29
C GLN A 119 7.63 -13.65 11.27
N LYS A 120 6.48 -13.15 11.72
CA LYS A 120 5.21 -13.91 11.63
C LYS A 120 4.83 -14.23 10.19
N TRP A 121 5.07 -13.29 9.27
CA TRP A 121 4.87 -13.53 7.84
C TRP A 121 5.84 -14.60 7.31
N VAL A 122 7.12 -14.51 7.67
CA VAL A 122 8.12 -15.54 7.32
C VAL A 122 7.69 -16.94 7.83
N ASP A 123 7.17 -17.03 9.05
CA ASP A 123 6.72 -18.28 9.64
C ASP A 123 5.51 -18.86 8.88
N ASP A 124 4.53 -18.04 8.51
CA ASP A 124 3.37 -18.47 7.73
C ASP A 124 3.75 -18.91 6.31
N VAL A 125 4.71 -18.23 5.67
CA VAL A 125 5.27 -18.65 4.37
C VAL A 125 5.99 -19.99 4.48
N ASN A 126 6.81 -20.17 5.51
CA ASN A 126 7.50 -21.44 5.76
C ASN A 126 6.53 -22.60 6.03
N ASN A 127 5.35 -22.31 6.58
CA ASN A 127 4.29 -23.30 6.79
C ASN A 127 3.44 -23.57 5.53
N GLY A 128 3.57 -22.75 4.49
CA GLY A 128 2.79 -22.88 3.25
C GLY A 128 1.30 -22.60 3.42
N ASP A 129 0.90 -21.84 4.46
CA ASP A 129 -0.51 -21.60 4.79
C ASP A 129 -1.09 -20.45 3.95
N LEU A 130 -1.49 -20.77 2.71
CA LEU A 130 -2.08 -19.81 1.77
C LEU A 130 -3.32 -19.11 2.35
N ASP A 131 -4.15 -19.81 3.14
CA ASP A 131 -5.38 -19.24 3.69
C ASP A 131 -5.08 -18.24 4.80
N ALA A 132 -4.11 -18.54 5.69
CA ALA A 132 -3.64 -17.58 6.67
C ALA A 132 -2.99 -16.36 6.02
N LEU A 133 -2.13 -16.57 5.02
CA LEU A 133 -1.47 -15.49 4.29
C LEU A 133 -2.49 -14.59 3.58
N THR A 134 -3.49 -15.17 2.89
CA THR A 134 -4.53 -14.42 2.18
C THR A 134 -5.39 -13.59 3.12
N ARG A 135 -5.74 -14.14 4.28
CA ARG A 135 -6.52 -13.44 5.30
C ARG A 135 -5.73 -12.31 5.96
N LYS A 136 -4.45 -12.52 6.27
CA LYS A 136 -3.61 -11.53 6.98
C LYS A 136 -3.08 -10.45 6.03
N CYS A 137 -2.69 -10.82 4.82
CA CYS A 137 -2.23 -9.94 3.75
C CYS A 137 -3.32 -9.60 2.73
N TRP A 138 -4.51 -9.30 3.25
CA TRP A 138 -5.72 -9.01 2.48
C TRP A 138 -5.59 -7.77 1.56
N THR A 139 -4.54 -6.95 1.71
CA THR A 139 -4.23 -5.83 0.80
C THR A 139 -3.66 -6.27 -0.54
N PHE A 140 -3.20 -7.52 -0.65
CA PHE A 140 -2.76 -8.15 -1.89
C PHE A 140 -3.82 -9.15 -2.41
N PRO A 141 -3.92 -9.36 -3.74
CA PRO A 141 -4.74 -10.43 -4.28
C PRO A 141 -4.17 -11.81 -3.93
N ALA A 142 -5.05 -12.81 -3.85
CA ALA A 142 -4.66 -14.19 -3.55
C ALA A 142 -3.70 -14.79 -4.60
N SER A 143 -3.82 -14.38 -5.87
CA SER A 143 -2.90 -14.78 -6.96
C SER A 143 -1.47 -14.30 -6.67
N TYR A 144 -1.31 -13.05 -6.25
CA TYR A 144 -0.02 -12.50 -5.86
C TYR A 144 0.58 -13.25 -4.67
N ILE A 145 -0.21 -13.54 -3.64
CA ILE A 145 0.27 -14.29 -2.47
C ILE A 145 0.73 -15.69 -2.89
N LYS A 146 -0.07 -16.39 -3.69
CA LYS A 146 0.28 -17.71 -4.20
C LYS A 146 1.58 -17.69 -5.01
N GLU A 147 1.71 -16.73 -5.93
CA GLU A 147 2.87 -16.63 -6.81
C GLU A 147 4.12 -16.18 -6.04
N PHE A 148 4.08 -15.02 -5.39
CA PHE A 148 5.27 -14.40 -4.82
C PHE A 148 5.64 -14.92 -3.44
N TYR A 149 4.66 -15.26 -2.59
CA TYR A 149 5.00 -15.75 -1.24
C TYR A 149 5.30 -17.24 -1.25
N LEU A 150 4.60 -18.03 -2.07
CA LEU A 150 4.71 -19.50 -2.04
C LEU A 150 5.35 -20.09 -3.31
N GLY A 151 5.29 -19.40 -4.46
CA GLY A 151 5.78 -19.92 -5.74
C GLY A 151 7.29 -19.81 -5.93
N HIS A 152 7.95 -18.82 -5.31
CA HIS A 152 9.38 -18.50 -5.50
C HIS A 152 10.17 -18.43 -4.19
N THR A 153 9.88 -19.34 -3.24
CA THR A 153 10.43 -19.30 -1.87
C THR A 153 11.96 -19.35 -1.81
N ASP A 154 12.62 -20.00 -2.76
CA ASP A 154 14.09 -20.05 -2.87
C ASP A 154 14.70 -18.68 -3.18
N ARG A 155 14.12 -17.94 -4.14
CA ARG A 155 14.54 -16.58 -4.49
C ARG A 155 14.27 -15.61 -3.35
N VAL A 156 13.08 -15.69 -2.75
CA VAL A 156 12.71 -14.84 -1.61
C VAL A 156 13.64 -15.10 -0.41
N ALA A 157 13.98 -16.36 -0.13
CA ALA A 157 14.95 -16.69 0.91
C ALA A 157 16.35 -16.10 0.62
N ALA A 158 16.80 -16.16 -0.64
CA ALA A 158 18.08 -15.57 -1.03
C ALA A 158 18.10 -14.04 -0.86
N VAL A 159 16.98 -13.36 -1.14
CA VAL A 159 16.83 -11.92 -0.90
C VAL A 159 16.84 -11.60 0.59
N LEU A 160 16.02 -12.28 1.40
CA LEU A 160 15.90 -12.03 2.84
C LEU A 160 17.17 -12.34 3.64
N ALA A 161 18.08 -13.14 3.10
CA ALA A 161 19.39 -13.39 3.69
C ALA A 161 20.34 -12.18 3.59
N GLN A 162 20.07 -11.23 2.69
CA GLN A 162 20.88 -10.02 2.52
C GLN A 162 20.65 -9.02 3.67
N THR A 163 21.60 -8.13 3.94
CA THR A 163 21.39 -7.08 4.94
C THR A 163 20.38 -6.06 4.42
N PRO A 164 19.30 -5.76 5.15
CA PRO A 164 18.35 -4.75 4.70
C PRO A 164 18.91 -3.33 4.77
N GLY A 165 18.38 -2.48 3.90
CA GLY A 165 18.64 -1.04 3.91
C GLY A 165 17.34 -0.25 4.00
N GLY A 166 17.40 0.88 4.71
CA GLY A 166 16.33 1.87 4.75
C GLY A 166 16.18 2.61 3.43
N ALA A 167 14.93 2.87 3.06
CA ALA A 167 14.53 3.72 1.94
C ALA A 167 13.64 4.87 2.44
N GLN A 168 13.22 5.75 1.55
CA GLN A 168 12.38 6.90 1.96
C GLN A 168 11.02 6.46 2.53
N THR A 169 10.46 5.37 2.03
CA THR A 169 9.08 4.93 2.31
C THR A 169 8.99 3.61 3.07
N GLY A 170 10.12 2.99 3.41
CA GLY A 170 10.16 1.68 4.03
C GLY A 170 11.57 1.14 4.16
N ILE A 171 11.64 -0.14 4.48
CA ILE A 171 12.87 -0.93 4.53
C ILE A 171 12.79 -2.02 3.47
N GLY A 172 13.93 -2.41 2.93
CA GLY A 172 13.94 -3.51 2.00
C GLY A 172 15.24 -4.31 1.95
N TRP A 173 15.12 -5.49 1.36
CA TRP A 173 16.16 -6.46 1.08
C TRP A 173 16.31 -6.58 -0.44
N GLY A 174 17.53 -6.84 -0.92
CA GLY A 174 17.79 -7.08 -2.35
C GLY A 174 18.05 -5.82 -3.16
N ASP A 175 17.85 -5.90 -4.47
CA ASP A 175 18.18 -4.85 -5.44
C ASP A 175 16.94 -4.19 -6.04
N PHE A 176 16.68 -2.95 -5.62
CA PHE A 176 15.56 -2.13 -6.10
C PHE A 176 15.79 -1.51 -7.49
N SER A 177 16.93 -1.77 -8.14
CA SER A 177 17.31 -1.22 -9.45
C SER A 177 16.93 -2.14 -10.62
N GLY A 178 16.03 -3.11 -10.38
CA GLY A 178 15.61 -4.11 -11.36
C GLY A 178 16.04 -5.53 -11.02
N GLY A 179 16.47 -5.81 -9.79
CA GLY A 179 16.72 -7.17 -9.31
C GLY A 179 15.62 -7.68 -8.38
N ASP A 180 15.87 -8.83 -7.77
CA ASP A 180 14.97 -9.40 -6.77
C ASP A 180 15.01 -8.56 -5.50
N SER A 181 13.84 -8.21 -4.99
CA SER A 181 13.71 -7.39 -3.80
C SER A 181 12.47 -7.75 -2.97
N VAL A 182 12.60 -7.51 -1.67
CA VAL A 182 11.50 -7.60 -0.70
C VAL A 182 11.43 -6.25 0.01
N PHE A 183 10.27 -5.63 0.03
CA PHE A 183 10.05 -4.29 0.56
C PHE A 183 8.91 -4.25 1.56
N VAL A 184 9.12 -3.59 2.69
CA VAL A 184 8.10 -3.35 3.72
C VAL A 184 7.99 -1.85 3.93
N THR A 185 6.79 -1.29 3.69
CA THR A 185 6.55 0.12 3.98
C THR A 185 6.66 0.39 5.48
N TRP A 186 6.92 1.64 5.88
CA TRP A 186 6.96 1.98 7.31
C TRP A 186 5.64 1.66 8.04
N ALA A 187 4.50 1.86 7.37
CA ALA A 187 3.18 1.57 7.93
C ALA A 187 2.99 0.06 8.16
N GLU A 188 3.35 -0.77 7.18
CA GLU A 188 3.32 -2.23 7.30
C GLU A 188 4.31 -2.73 8.36
N GLY A 189 5.52 -2.17 8.38
CA GLY A 189 6.55 -2.52 9.35
C GLY A 189 6.17 -2.19 10.79
N ASN A 190 5.31 -1.19 11.03
CA ASN A 190 4.78 -0.84 12.35
C ASN A 190 3.53 -1.64 12.74
N SER A 191 2.97 -2.43 11.83
CA SER A 191 1.78 -3.22 12.11
C SER A 191 2.11 -4.43 13.00
N SER A 192 1.07 -5.13 13.45
CA SER A 192 1.24 -6.39 14.20
C SER A 192 1.63 -7.58 13.30
N TYR A 193 1.47 -7.44 11.99
CA TYR A 193 1.75 -8.43 10.96
C TYR A 193 2.07 -7.74 9.62
N ALA A 194 3.35 -7.71 9.22
CA ALA A 194 3.77 -6.99 8.02
C ALA A 194 3.57 -7.84 6.77
N CYS A 195 3.00 -7.24 5.71
CA CYS A 195 2.83 -7.88 4.42
C CYS A 195 3.80 -7.27 3.39
N PRO A 196 4.96 -7.90 3.14
CA PRO A 196 5.94 -7.33 2.23
C PRO A 196 5.47 -7.34 0.78
N ARG A 197 5.87 -6.32 0.04
CA ARG A 197 5.91 -6.38 -1.42
C ARG A 197 7.16 -7.14 -1.84
N ILE A 198 7.06 -7.94 -2.88
CA ILE A 198 8.13 -8.71 -3.49
C ILE A 198 8.12 -8.36 -4.96
N ASP A 199 9.27 -7.97 -5.48
CA ASP A 199 9.49 -7.78 -6.91
C ASP A 199 10.60 -8.74 -7.30
N LEU A 200 10.36 -9.59 -8.30
CA LEU A 200 11.32 -10.60 -8.76
C LEU A 200 11.65 -10.33 -10.23
N ASP A 201 12.93 -10.23 -10.55
CA ASP A 201 13.36 -9.99 -11.92
C ASP A 201 12.88 -11.10 -12.86
N GLY A 202 12.41 -10.69 -14.04
CA GLY A 202 11.85 -11.58 -15.06
C GLY A 202 10.54 -12.30 -14.70
N VAL A 203 9.92 -12.02 -13.55
CA VAL A 203 8.60 -12.58 -13.17
C VAL A 203 7.53 -11.54 -13.44
N ASP A 204 6.37 -11.97 -13.95
CA ASP A 204 5.22 -11.09 -14.12
C ASP A 204 4.81 -10.49 -12.76
N PRO A 205 4.87 -9.15 -12.58
CA PRO A 205 4.50 -8.48 -11.33
C PRO A 205 3.01 -8.55 -10.97
N LEU A 206 2.18 -9.20 -11.81
CA LEU A 206 0.74 -9.36 -11.63
C LEU A 206 0.05 -8.01 -11.40
N ILE A 207 0.45 -7.01 -12.18
CA ILE A 207 0.01 -5.64 -11.93
C ILE A 207 -1.50 -5.53 -12.15
N ASP A 208 -2.05 -6.14 -13.20
CA ASP A 208 -3.49 -6.08 -13.48
C ASP A 208 -4.31 -6.72 -12.34
N ASP A 209 -3.87 -7.84 -11.78
CA ASP A 209 -4.50 -8.46 -10.60
C ASP A 209 -4.46 -7.52 -9.38
N ARG A 210 -3.33 -6.84 -9.16
CA ARG A 210 -3.19 -5.87 -8.06
C ARG A 210 -4.08 -4.65 -8.27
N ILE A 211 -4.22 -4.14 -9.50
CA ILE A 211 -5.17 -3.07 -9.83
C ILE A 211 -6.57 -3.54 -9.54
N ALA A 212 -6.99 -4.69 -10.09
CA ALA A 212 -8.33 -5.22 -9.92
C ALA A 212 -8.67 -5.42 -8.44
N HIS A 213 -7.71 -5.88 -7.64
CA HIS A 213 -7.88 -6.00 -6.19
C HIS A 213 -8.03 -4.66 -5.48
N ASN A 214 -7.23 -3.65 -5.83
CA ASN A 214 -7.36 -2.30 -5.28
C ASN A 214 -8.69 -1.64 -5.66
N VAL A 215 -9.16 -1.83 -6.89
CA VAL A 215 -10.48 -1.41 -7.34
C VAL A 215 -11.57 -2.10 -6.54
N LYS A 216 -11.49 -3.43 -6.39
CA LYS A 216 -12.44 -4.21 -5.59
C LYS A 216 -12.55 -3.69 -4.16
N ARG A 217 -11.42 -3.43 -3.52
CA ARG A 217 -11.35 -2.83 -2.18
C ARG A 217 -12.09 -1.48 -2.12
N LEU A 218 -11.85 -0.61 -3.10
CA LEU A 218 -12.46 0.70 -3.16
C LEU A 218 -13.98 0.64 -3.36
N ILE A 219 -14.46 -0.23 -4.25
CA ILE A 219 -15.90 -0.49 -4.48
C ILE A 219 -16.55 -1.00 -3.21
N LEU A 220 -15.99 -2.05 -2.61
CA LEU A 220 -16.53 -2.66 -1.40
C LEU A 220 -16.56 -1.68 -0.22
N ARG A 221 -15.54 -0.81 -0.09
CA ARG A 221 -15.52 0.29 0.88
C ARG A 221 -16.65 1.27 0.62
N ALA A 222 -16.85 1.71 -0.63
CA ALA A 222 -17.92 2.66 -0.99
C ALA A 222 -19.32 2.08 -0.71
N GLN A 223 -19.50 0.76 -0.89
CA GLN A 223 -20.73 0.03 -0.62
C GLN A 223 -20.95 -0.32 0.87
N GLY A 224 -20.03 0.08 1.76
CA GLY A 224 -20.12 -0.18 3.21
C GLY A 224 -19.79 -1.62 3.62
N ASN A 225 -19.21 -2.43 2.72
CA ASN A 225 -18.84 -3.82 2.95
C ASN A 225 -17.35 -4.06 2.67
N PRO A 226 -16.42 -3.32 3.31
CA PRO A 226 -15.00 -3.42 3.01
C PRO A 226 -14.46 -4.84 3.24
N ILE A 227 -13.43 -5.24 2.47
CA ILE A 227 -12.79 -6.57 2.61
C ILE A 227 -12.30 -6.80 4.04
N ASN A 228 -11.82 -5.74 4.68
CA ASN A 228 -11.43 -5.73 6.09
C ASN A 228 -12.04 -4.50 6.77
N PRO A 229 -12.56 -4.59 8.00
CA PRO A 229 -13.04 -3.42 8.74
C PRO A 229 -12.02 -2.28 8.89
N THR A 230 -10.72 -2.56 8.81
CA THR A 230 -9.66 -1.53 8.84
C THR A 230 -9.37 -0.91 7.48
N ASP A 231 -10.02 -1.36 6.40
CA ASP A 231 -9.87 -0.84 5.05
C ASP A 231 -10.60 0.50 4.88
N THR A 232 -10.09 1.55 5.54
CA THR A 232 -10.68 2.89 5.55
C THR A 232 -9.81 3.89 4.79
N PRO A 233 -10.37 5.04 4.36
CA PRO A 233 -9.60 6.12 3.73
C PRO A 233 -8.45 6.62 4.61
N GLU A 234 -8.62 6.63 5.93
CA GLU A 234 -7.60 7.10 6.88
C GLU A 234 -6.41 6.13 6.96
N ASN A 235 -6.66 4.82 6.93
CA ASN A 235 -5.62 3.80 7.02
C ASN A 235 -4.94 3.55 5.66
N TYR A 236 -5.68 3.71 4.57
CA TYR A 236 -5.21 3.47 3.19
C TYR A 236 -5.66 4.61 2.27
N PRO A 237 -5.07 5.82 2.39
CA PRO A 237 -5.44 6.97 1.58
C PRO A 237 -5.04 6.80 0.10
N GLY A 238 -3.94 6.09 -0.17
CA GLY A 238 -3.37 5.94 -1.51
C GLY A 238 -4.11 5.02 -2.49
N LEU A 239 -5.29 4.49 -2.13
CA LEU A 239 -6.13 3.76 -3.11
C LEU A 239 -6.74 4.70 -4.15
N ILE A 240 -7.03 5.94 -3.76
CA ILE A 240 -7.40 7.01 -4.68
C ILE A 240 -6.11 7.78 -4.98
N CYS A 241 -5.90 8.14 -6.25
CA CYS A 241 -4.69 8.84 -6.63
C CYS A 241 -4.68 10.25 -6.02
N ASP A 242 -3.76 10.49 -5.09
CA ASP A 242 -3.50 11.84 -4.62
C ASP A 242 -2.92 12.68 -5.77
N ARG A 243 -3.63 13.78 -6.05
CA ARG A 243 -3.42 14.76 -7.11
C ARG A 243 -1.93 15.05 -7.39
N VAL A 244 -1.52 14.83 -8.64
CA VAL A 244 -0.46 15.64 -9.28
C VAL A 244 -0.96 17.09 -9.30
N VAL A 245 -0.22 18.01 -8.68
CA VAL A 245 -0.57 19.43 -8.48
C VAL A 245 -1.34 20.06 -9.66
N GLY A 246 -2.69 20.14 -9.61
CA GLY A 246 -3.47 20.82 -10.67
C GLY A 246 -4.96 20.48 -10.78
N GLU A 247 -5.39 19.22 -10.57
CA GLU A 247 -6.77 18.75 -10.84
C GLU A 247 -7.39 17.92 -9.69
N THR A 248 -8.52 18.32 -9.12
CA THR A 248 -9.08 17.80 -7.85
C THR A 248 -10.21 16.94 -8.33
N ASN A 249 -9.86 15.76 -8.83
CA ASN A 249 -10.83 14.70 -8.96
C ASN A 249 -10.60 13.77 -7.77
N THR A 250 -11.15 14.16 -6.61
CA THR A 250 -11.18 13.32 -5.41
C THR A 250 -12.42 12.44 -5.38
N ASP A 251 -13.24 12.50 -6.43
CA ASP A 251 -14.57 11.94 -6.46
C ASP A 251 -14.61 10.86 -7.55
N VAL A 252 -14.22 9.66 -7.14
CA VAL A 252 -14.39 8.45 -7.94
C VAL A 252 -15.89 8.12 -7.87
N HIS A 253 -16.66 8.69 -8.80
CA HIS A 253 -18.12 8.62 -8.83
C HIS A 253 -18.67 7.23 -9.21
N ASN A 254 -19.91 6.92 -8.88
CA ASN A 254 -20.58 5.67 -9.30
C ASN A 254 -19.94 4.37 -8.78
N LEU A 255 -18.99 4.41 -7.83
CA LEU A 255 -18.43 3.19 -7.21
C LEU A 255 -19.48 2.38 -6.45
N ASP A 256 -20.55 3.02 -5.97
CA ASP A 256 -21.70 2.36 -5.38
C ASP A 256 -22.46 1.49 -6.40
N GLN A 257 -22.33 1.78 -7.69
CA GLN A 257 -22.97 1.06 -8.81
C GLN A 257 -22.06 0.01 -9.46
N ALA A 258 -20.76 0.04 -9.18
CA ALA A 258 -19.78 -0.87 -9.73
C ALA A 258 -19.91 -2.29 -9.15
N ASP A 259 -19.60 -3.32 -9.93
CA ASP A 259 -19.63 -4.73 -9.48
C ASP A 259 -18.23 -5.19 -9.00
N PRO A 260 -18.02 -5.41 -7.69
CA PRO A 260 -16.73 -5.84 -7.15
C PRO A 260 -16.30 -7.25 -7.58
N ASN A 261 -17.13 -7.99 -8.33
CA ASN A 261 -16.85 -9.32 -8.85
C ASN A 261 -16.74 -9.38 -10.39
N ASP A 262 -17.01 -8.28 -11.10
CA ASP A 262 -16.83 -8.18 -12.56
C ASP A 262 -15.88 -7.02 -12.88
N ILE A 263 -14.59 -7.16 -12.55
CA ILE A 263 -13.57 -6.15 -12.81
C ILE A 263 -12.64 -6.65 -13.93
N ASP A 264 -12.53 -5.86 -14.99
CA ASP A 264 -11.70 -6.16 -16.15
C ASP A 264 -10.76 -4.98 -16.46
N ILE A 265 -9.46 -5.26 -16.50
CA ILE A 265 -8.42 -4.27 -16.83
C ILE A 265 -8.09 -4.42 -18.31
N THR A 266 -8.38 -3.39 -19.09
CA THR A 266 -8.39 -3.47 -20.56
C THR A 266 -7.18 -2.85 -21.22
N ASN A 267 -6.53 -1.92 -20.53
CA ASN A 267 -5.30 -1.29 -21.01
C ASN A 267 -4.43 -0.95 -19.81
N SER A 268 -3.24 -1.53 -19.80
CA SER A 268 -2.23 -1.34 -18.78
C SER A 268 -0.93 -1.00 -19.51
N ASN A 269 -0.53 0.28 -19.47
CA ASN A 269 0.74 0.72 -20.05
C ASN A 269 1.75 0.97 -18.93
N TYR A 270 2.63 0.00 -18.74
CA TYR A 270 3.61 -0.05 -17.64
C TYR A 270 5.05 0.18 -18.10
N THR A 271 5.27 1.13 -19.01
CA THR A 271 6.60 1.35 -19.60
C THR A 271 7.40 2.49 -18.97
N ASP A 272 6.80 3.40 -18.18
CA ASP A 272 7.47 4.59 -17.63
C ASP A 272 6.71 5.16 -16.42
N HIS A 273 7.37 5.92 -15.53
CA HIS A 273 6.87 6.50 -14.26
C HIS A 273 5.54 7.30 -14.26
N LEU A 274 4.81 7.34 -15.37
CA LEU A 274 3.46 7.87 -15.56
C LEU A 274 2.48 6.76 -16.02
N ASP A 275 2.65 5.55 -15.48
CA ASP A 275 1.81 4.41 -15.82
C ASP A 275 0.34 4.74 -15.57
N SER A 276 -0.48 4.48 -16.58
CA SER A 276 -1.93 4.64 -16.51
C SER A 276 -2.61 3.36 -16.92
N TRP A 277 -3.79 3.15 -16.35
CA TRP A 277 -4.60 1.99 -16.66
C TRP A 277 -6.06 2.41 -16.86
N THR A 278 -6.77 1.62 -17.67
CA THR A 278 -8.22 1.71 -17.83
C THR A 278 -8.85 0.34 -17.67
N GLY A 279 -10.08 0.32 -17.17
CA GLY A 279 -10.84 -0.90 -16.97
C GLY A 279 -12.33 -0.63 -16.87
N ARG A 280 -13.06 -1.68 -16.50
CA ARG A 280 -14.49 -1.64 -16.24
C ARG A 280 -14.80 -2.43 -14.99
N SER A 281 -15.88 -2.06 -14.32
CA SER A 281 -16.50 -2.84 -13.25
C SER A 281 -18.01 -2.91 -13.48
N GLY A 282 -18.48 -4.03 -14.05
CA GLY A 282 -19.83 -4.08 -14.64
C GLY A 282 -19.99 -3.06 -15.78
N ASP A 283 -20.90 -2.11 -15.58
CA ASP A 283 -21.16 -1.01 -16.54
C ASP A 283 -20.36 0.27 -16.23
N VAL A 284 -19.63 0.32 -15.11
CA VAL A 284 -18.84 1.49 -14.71
C VAL A 284 -17.46 1.45 -15.35
N SER A 285 -17.09 2.51 -16.07
CA SER A 285 -15.73 2.66 -16.61
C SER A 285 -14.79 3.17 -15.53
N LEU A 286 -13.57 2.65 -15.45
CA LEU A 286 -12.58 3.01 -14.44
C LEU A 286 -11.27 3.41 -15.09
N SER A 287 -10.56 4.36 -14.49
CA SER A 287 -9.18 4.66 -14.84
C SER A 287 -8.35 5.04 -13.64
N GLY A 288 -7.04 4.89 -13.77
CA GLY A 288 -6.12 5.23 -12.71
C GLY A 288 -4.67 5.31 -13.15
N LYS A 289 -3.79 5.41 -12.17
CA LYS A 289 -2.34 5.50 -12.36
C LYS A 289 -1.61 4.58 -11.40
N SER A 290 -0.32 4.38 -11.64
CA SER A 290 0.59 3.82 -10.64
C SER A 290 1.39 4.96 -10.01
N SER A 291 1.40 5.04 -8.68
CA SER A 291 2.27 5.93 -7.93
C SER A 291 3.23 5.09 -7.10
N PHE A 292 4.53 5.24 -7.34
CA PHE A 292 5.57 4.46 -6.67
C PHE A 292 5.34 2.93 -6.75
N GLY A 293 4.83 2.44 -7.89
CA GLY A 293 4.52 1.01 -8.11
C GLY A 293 3.28 0.49 -7.37
N THR A 294 2.49 1.38 -6.78
CA THR A 294 1.18 1.06 -6.21
C THR A 294 0.09 1.64 -7.10
N PRO A 295 -0.79 0.80 -7.70
CA PRO A 295 -1.89 1.30 -8.50
C PRO A 295 -2.93 2.00 -7.63
N CYS A 296 -3.40 3.15 -8.09
CA CYS A 296 -4.46 3.97 -7.50
C CYS A 296 -5.53 4.29 -8.57
N VAL A 297 -6.74 4.62 -8.13
CA VAL A 297 -7.89 4.96 -8.97
C VAL A 297 -8.03 6.49 -9.08
N MET A 298 -8.25 7.03 -10.28
CA MET A 298 -8.46 8.47 -10.52
C MET A 298 -9.91 8.80 -10.84
N GLU A 299 -10.51 8.07 -11.79
CA GLU A 299 -11.81 8.41 -12.34
C GLU A 299 -12.65 7.16 -12.52
N SER A 300 -13.95 7.36 -12.37
CA SER A 300 -14.96 6.39 -12.72
C SER A 300 -16.15 7.11 -13.33
N ASN A 301 -16.59 6.64 -14.50
CA ASN A 301 -17.69 7.21 -15.27
C ASN A 301 -18.76 6.15 -15.49
#